data_AF-A0A445F7M8-F1
#
_entry.id   AF-A0A445F7M8-F1
#
_cell.length_a   1.000
_cell.length_b   1.000
_cell.length_c   1.000
_cell.angle_alpha   90.00
_cell.angle_beta   90.00
_cell.angle_gamma   90.00
#
_symmetry.space_group_name_H-M   'P 1'
#
loop_
_entity.id
_entity.type
_entity.pdbx_description
1 polymer ?
#
loop_
_entity_poly.entity_id
_entity_poly.type
_entity_poly.pdbx_seq_one_letter_code
_entity_poly.pdbx_strand_id
1 'polypeptide(L)'
;MASPPMAALEGLIHGAITVIPLQFPNGIANTAELPPHLAGNLIHALDLTQDQVKSLLLELKPHYVFFDFAQNWIPKLASEVGIKSVHFSVYSAISDASITVPSRFDDVEGRNITFEDLK
;
A
#
# COMPACT_ATOMS: atom_id res chain seq x y z
N MET A 1 26.18 1.58 2.44
CA MET A 1 25.97 0.42 1.54
C MET A 1 25.00 0.91 0.48
N ALA A 2 25.46 1.17 -0.74
CA ALA A 2 24.64 1.78 -1.79
C ALA A 2 23.60 0.77 -2.29
N SER A 3 22.34 1.16 -2.36
CA SER A 3 21.29 0.35 -2.98
C SER A 3 21.69 0.00 -4.42
N PRO A 4 21.48 -1.24 -4.87
CA PRO A 4 21.78 -1.60 -6.25
C PRO A 4 20.90 -0.77 -7.20
N PRO A 5 21.42 -0.33 -8.35
CA PRO A 5 20.63 0.38 -9.35
C PRO A 5 19.51 -0.53 -9.85
N MET A 6 18.30 0.03 -9.98
CA MET A 6 17.06 -0.65 -10.40
C MET A 6 17.25 -1.50 -11.67
N ALA A 7 18.17 -1.10 -12.55
CA ALA A 7 18.56 -1.81 -13.76
C ALA A 7 19.06 -3.26 -13.54
N ALA A 8 19.57 -3.61 -12.34
CA ALA A 8 20.03 -4.96 -12.05
C ALA A 8 18.88 -5.98 -11.84
N LEU A 9 17.68 -5.51 -11.50
CA LEU A 9 16.47 -6.34 -11.38
C LEU A 9 15.77 -6.56 -12.72
N GLU A 10 16.00 -5.69 -13.71
CA GLU A 10 15.33 -5.75 -15.02
C GLU A 10 15.73 -6.99 -15.84
N GLY A 11 16.94 -7.52 -15.65
CA GLY A 11 17.45 -8.64 -16.44
C GLY A 11 16.88 -10.03 -16.11
N LEU A 12 16.22 -10.22 -14.96
CA LEU A 12 15.83 -11.56 -14.47
C LEU A 12 14.36 -11.95 -14.73
N ILE A 13 13.53 -11.04 -15.27
CA ILE A 13 12.06 -11.21 -15.28
C ILE A 13 11.44 -10.94 -16.67
N HIS A 14 12.12 -11.34 -17.74
CA HIS A 14 11.59 -11.13 -19.08
C HIS A 14 10.40 -12.06 -19.36
N GLY A 15 9.18 -11.54 -19.15
CA GLY A 15 7.90 -12.06 -19.69
C GLY A 15 6.80 -12.38 -18.69
N ALA A 16 7.12 -12.53 -17.38
CA ALA A 16 6.14 -12.92 -16.36
C ALA A 16 5.61 -11.75 -15.53
N ILE A 17 6.34 -10.63 -15.48
CA ILE A 17 5.97 -9.45 -14.69
C ILE A 17 5.91 -8.24 -15.61
N THR A 18 4.75 -7.59 -15.62
CA THR A 18 4.55 -6.28 -16.26
C THR A 18 4.50 -5.23 -15.16
N VAL A 19 5.37 -4.24 -15.24
CA VAL A 19 5.36 -3.08 -14.33
C VAL A 19 4.57 -1.97 -14.99
N ILE A 20 3.48 -1.55 -14.35
CA ILE A 20 2.66 -0.43 -14.81
C ILE A 20 2.90 0.75 -13.85
N PRO A 21 3.52 1.84 -14.31
CA PRO A 21 3.77 2.98 -13.44
C PRO A 21 2.46 3.71 -13.12
N LEU A 22 2.25 4.02 -11.85
CA LEU A 22 1.19 4.94 -11.41
C LEU A 22 1.71 6.37 -11.43
N GLN A 23 0.83 7.33 -11.71
CA GLN A 23 1.17 8.74 -11.61
C GLN A 23 0.87 9.27 -10.22
N PHE A 24 1.92 9.68 -9.51
CA PHE A 24 1.84 10.29 -8.19
C PHE A 24 1.87 11.81 -8.29
N PRO A 25 1.08 12.52 -7.47
CA PRO A 25 1.17 13.98 -7.38
C PRO A 25 2.57 14.40 -6.90
N ASN A 26 3.13 15.42 -7.54
CA ASN A 26 4.43 16.03 -7.23
C ASN A 26 5.68 15.13 -7.38
N GLY A 27 5.54 13.95 -7.98
CA GLY A 27 6.68 13.06 -8.30
C GLY A 27 7.32 12.36 -7.09
N ILE A 28 6.72 12.45 -5.91
CA ILE A 28 7.16 11.74 -4.71
C ILE A 28 6.73 10.28 -4.84
N ALA A 29 7.68 9.36 -4.96
CA ALA A 29 7.40 7.95 -5.26
C ALA A 29 7.86 6.98 -4.16
N ASN A 30 8.68 7.43 -3.21
CA ASN A 30 9.21 6.56 -2.16
C ASN A 30 9.52 7.31 -0.86
N THR A 31 9.69 6.57 0.23
CA THR A 31 10.00 7.11 1.55
C THR A 31 11.44 7.60 1.69
N ALA A 32 12.37 7.17 0.83
CA ALA A 32 13.77 7.60 0.88
C ALA A 32 13.96 9.04 0.39
N GLU A 33 13.03 9.55 -0.42
CA GLU A 33 12.97 10.93 -0.90
C GLU A 33 12.35 11.90 0.12
N LEU A 34 11.83 11.39 1.26
CA LEU A 34 11.15 12.18 2.27
C LEU A 34 11.87 12.11 3.62
N PRO A 35 11.94 13.22 4.36
CA PRO A 35 12.35 13.15 5.77
C PRO A 35 11.29 12.37 6.57
N PRO A 36 11.67 11.67 7.66
CA PRO A 36 10.78 10.74 8.38
C PRO A 36 9.42 11.34 8.79
N HIS A 37 9.39 12.62 9.17
CA HIS A 37 8.16 13.32 9.57
C HIS A 37 7.18 13.58 8.42
N LEU A 38 7.63 13.47 7.16
CA LEU A 38 6.78 13.59 5.96
C LEU A 38 6.48 12.25 5.32
N ALA A 39 7.03 11.13 5.81
CA ALA A 39 6.83 9.81 5.22
C ALA A 39 5.34 9.42 5.10
N GLY A 40 4.50 9.90 6.03
CA GLY A 40 3.04 9.72 5.98
C GLY A 40 2.38 10.34 4.74
N ASN A 41 2.99 11.35 4.11
CA ASN A 41 2.46 11.96 2.89
C ASN A 41 2.45 10.97 1.71
N LEU A 42 3.30 9.94 1.74
CA LEU A 42 3.30 8.90 0.70
C LEU A 42 2.00 8.09 0.73
N ILE A 43 1.42 7.86 1.91
CA ILE A 43 0.12 7.19 2.04
C ILE A 43 -0.96 8.05 1.37
N HIS A 44 -0.96 9.36 1.62
CA HIS A 44 -1.91 10.26 0.96
C HIS A 44 -1.72 10.30 -0.56
N ALA A 45 -0.46 10.30 -1.04
CA ALA A 45 -0.17 10.24 -2.46
C ALA A 45 -0.64 8.92 -3.09
N LEU A 46 -0.51 7.79 -2.37
CA LEU A 46 -1.07 6.49 -2.78
C LEU A 46 -2.60 6.52 -2.85
N ASP A 47 -3.28 7.13 -1.89
CA ASP A 47 -4.75 7.25 -1.88
C ASP A 47 -5.27 7.97 -3.13
N LEU A 48 -4.53 8.96 -3.62
CA LEU A 48 -4.86 9.70 -4.85
C LEU A 48 -4.70 8.86 -6.13
N THR A 49 -4.13 7.65 -6.05
CA THR A 49 -4.01 6.73 -7.20
C THR A 49 -5.19 5.76 -7.33
N GLN A 50 -6.19 5.81 -6.44
CA GLN A 50 -7.35 4.90 -6.43
C GLN A 50 -8.04 4.77 -7.79
N ASP A 51 -8.30 5.88 -8.49
CA ASP A 51 -8.97 5.87 -9.79
C ASP A 51 -8.12 5.19 -10.89
N GLN A 52 -6.79 5.40 -10.84
CA GLN A 52 -5.86 4.75 -11.77
C GLN A 52 -5.86 3.24 -11.51
N VAL A 53 -5.75 2.82 -10.24
CA VAL A 53 -5.77 1.40 -9.87
C VAL A 53 -7.11 0.75 -10.21
N LYS A 54 -8.25 1.45 -10.03
CA LYS A 54 -9.56 0.94 -10.42
C LYS A 54 -9.64 0.68 -11.92
N SER A 55 -9.12 1.60 -12.71
CA SER A 55 -9.06 1.49 -14.17
C SER A 55 -8.22 0.27 -14.58
N LEU A 56 -7.06 0.06 -13.95
CA LEU A 56 -6.20 -1.10 -14.18
C LEU A 56 -6.88 -2.41 -13.80
N LEU A 57 -7.59 -2.47 -12.68
CA LEU A 57 -8.33 -3.66 -12.27
C LEU A 57 -9.42 -4.03 -13.29
N LEU A 58 -10.12 -3.03 -13.84
CA LEU A 58 -11.16 -3.23 -14.87
C LEU A 58 -10.58 -3.66 -16.22
N GLU A 59 -9.41 -3.15 -16.58
CA GLU A 59 -8.71 -3.48 -17.83
C GLU A 59 -8.08 -4.88 -17.77
N LEU A 60 -7.26 -5.12 -16.74
CA LEU A 60 -6.45 -6.34 -16.61
C LEU A 60 -7.27 -7.55 -16.13
N LYS A 61 -8.36 -7.30 -15.38
CA LYS A 61 -9.25 -8.33 -14.80
C LYS A 61 -8.50 -9.48 -14.12
N PRO A 62 -7.59 -9.19 -13.17
CA PRO A 62 -6.85 -10.23 -12.48
C PRO A 62 -7.77 -11.10 -11.62
N HIS A 63 -7.37 -12.35 -11.37
CA HIS A 63 -8.07 -13.24 -10.45
C HIS A 63 -7.91 -12.80 -8.97
N TYR A 64 -6.74 -12.23 -8.65
CA TYR A 64 -6.37 -11.78 -7.32
C TYR A 64 -5.60 -10.46 -7.41
N VAL A 65 -5.79 -9.59 -6.42
CA VAL A 65 -4.92 -8.43 -6.17
C VAL A 65 -4.21 -8.61 -4.83
N PHE A 66 -2.88 -8.51 -4.85
CA PHE A 66 -2.07 -8.47 -3.64
C PHE A 66 -1.80 -7.01 -3.29
N PHE A 67 -1.88 -6.67 -2.01
CA PHE A 67 -1.66 -5.31 -1.51
C PHE A 67 -0.99 -5.32 -0.14
N ASP A 68 -0.32 -4.23 0.20
CA ASP A 68 0.40 -4.04 1.47
C ASP A 68 -0.41 -3.14 2.43
N PHE A 69 0.11 -2.92 3.65
CA PHE A 69 -0.57 -2.18 4.71
C PHE A 69 -0.97 -0.75 4.30
N ALA A 70 -0.19 -0.11 3.41
CA ALA A 70 -0.42 1.27 3.00
C ALA A 70 -1.61 1.45 2.04
N GLN A 71 -2.13 0.38 1.43
CA GLN A 71 -3.25 0.45 0.47
C GLN A 71 -4.52 -0.21 1.01
N ASN A 72 -4.90 0.14 2.25
CA ASN A 72 -6.09 -0.38 2.93
C ASN A 72 -7.42 -0.19 2.16
N TRP A 73 -7.44 0.67 1.13
CA TRP A 73 -8.58 0.90 0.25
C TRP A 73 -8.72 -0.15 -0.87
N ILE A 74 -7.66 -0.92 -1.19
CA ILE A 74 -7.70 -1.93 -2.27
C ILE A 74 -8.77 -3.00 -2.06
N PRO A 75 -8.96 -3.59 -0.86
CA PRO A 75 -10.02 -4.58 -0.63
C PRO A 75 -11.41 -4.08 -1.01
N LYS A 76 -11.75 -2.85 -0.62
CA LYS A 76 -13.04 -2.24 -0.95
C LYS A 76 -13.14 -2.07 -2.47
N LEU A 77 -12.13 -1.47 -3.09
CA LEU A 77 -12.08 -1.20 -4.53
C LEU A 77 -12.20 -2.50 -5.36
N ALA A 78 -11.45 -3.54 -4.98
CA ALA A 78 -11.46 -4.84 -5.64
C ALA A 78 -12.83 -5.54 -5.53
N SER A 79 -13.48 -5.42 -4.37
CA SER A 79 -14.82 -5.99 -4.15
C SER A 79 -15.88 -5.36 -5.05
N GLU A 80 -15.78 -4.05 -5.35
CA GLU A 80 -16.71 -3.34 -6.25
C GLU A 80 -16.65 -3.88 -7.69
N VAL A 81 -15.52 -4.49 -8.08
CA VAL A 81 -15.28 -5.03 -9.42
C VAL A 81 -15.19 -6.56 -9.44
N GLY A 82 -15.54 -7.22 -8.33
CA GLY A 82 -15.60 -8.69 -8.25
C GLY A 82 -14.24 -9.40 -8.18
N ILE A 83 -13.17 -8.72 -7.77
CA ILE A 83 -11.81 -9.26 -7.65
C ILE A 83 -11.51 -9.63 -6.20
N LYS A 84 -10.86 -10.78 -5.99
CA LYS A 84 -10.42 -11.20 -4.64
C LYS A 84 -9.15 -10.44 -4.25
N SER A 85 -9.12 -9.90 -3.04
CA SER A 85 -7.92 -9.25 -2.49
C SER A 85 -7.19 -10.16 -1.51
N VAL A 86 -5.86 -10.03 -1.46
CA VAL A 86 -4.97 -10.76 -0.55
C VAL A 86 -4.04 -9.75 0.12
N HIS A 87 -4.13 -9.63 1.44
CA HIS A 87 -3.23 -8.79 2.21
C HIS A 87 -1.86 -9.47 2.33
N PHE A 88 -0.83 -8.80 1.86
CA PHE A 88 0.56 -9.20 2.00
C PHE A 88 1.27 -8.19 2.89
N SER A 89 1.59 -8.59 4.12
CA SER A 89 2.35 -7.74 5.05
C SER A 89 3.83 -8.05 4.92
N VAL A 90 4.64 -7.00 4.76
CA VAL A 90 6.10 -7.10 4.91
C VAL A 90 6.54 -7.25 6.36
N TYR A 91 5.64 -6.99 7.32
CA TYR A 91 5.91 -7.16 8.74
C TYR A 91 5.61 -8.58 9.23
N SER A 92 6.19 -8.93 10.38
CA SER A 92 5.86 -10.19 11.05
C SER A 92 4.45 -10.12 11.66
N ALA A 93 3.82 -11.29 11.84
CA ALA A 93 2.52 -11.37 12.51
C ALA A 93 2.50 -10.76 13.92
N ILE A 94 3.62 -10.83 14.65
CA ILE A 94 3.74 -10.21 15.99
C ILE A 94 3.74 -8.67 15.87
N SER A 95 4.44 -8.13 14.88
CA SER A 95 4.49 -6.70 14.60
C SER A 95 3.10 -6.18 14.21
N ASP A 96 2.41 -6.86 13.29
CA ASP A 96 1.06 -6.50 12.87
C ASP A 96 0.07 -6.57 14.04
N ALA A 97 0.09 -7.65 14.82
CA ALA A 97 -0.75 -7.79 16.00
C ALA A 97 -0.49 -6.67 17.01
N SER A 98 0.77 -6.25 17.17
CA SER A 98 1.09 -5.14 18.05
C SER A 98 0.53 -3.83 17.50
N ILE A 99 0.73 -3.51 16.22
CA ILE A 99 0.30 -2.25 15.60
C ILE A 99 -1.22 -2.10 15.58
N THR A 100 -1.93 -3.20 15.32
CA THR A 100 -3.40 -3.21 15.15
C THR A 100 -4.20 -3.41 16.44
N VAL A 101 -3.52 -3.63 17.57
CA VAL A 101 -4.19 -3.77 18.87
C VAL A 101 -4.74 -2.41 19.33
N PRO A 102 -6.07 -2.30 19.57
CA PRO A 102 -6.68 -1.05 20.00
C PRO A 102 -6.04 -0.47 21.25
N SER A 103 -5.62 -1.31 22.21
CA SER A 103 -5.09 -0.81 23.48
C SER A 103 -3.79 0.00 23.37
N ARG A 104 -3.13 0.02 22.20
CA ARG A 104 -2.00 0.94 21.94
C ARG A 104 -2.44 2.40 21.77
N PHE A 105 -3.72 2.64 21.58
CA PHE A 105 -4.32 3.97 21.47
C PHE A 105 -5.06 4.40 22.75
N ASP A 106 -5.00 3.59 23.82
CA ASP A 106 -5.67 3.86 25.10
C ASP A 106 -5.15 5.12 25.81
N ASP A 107 -3.96 5.62 25.46
CA ASP A 107 -3.42 6.89 25.96
C ASP A 107 -4.22 8.12 25.46
N VAL A 108 -5.18 7.94 24.54
CA VAL A 108 -6.10 9.00 24.07
C VAL A 108 -7.34 9.02 24.98
N GLU A 109 -7.17 9.60 26.17
CA GLU A 109 -8.19 9.64 27.21
C GLU A 109 -9.54 10.20 26.70
N GLY A 110 -10.61 9.41 26.82
CA GLY A 110 -11.99 9.83 26.53
C GLY A 110 -12.49 9.66 25.09
N ARG A 111 -11.71 9.08 24.17
CA ARG A 111 -12.15 8.78 22.79
C ARG A 111 -12.42 7.28 22.60
N ASN A 112 -13.56 6.94 21.98
CA ASN A 112 -13.80 5.57 21.51
C ASN A 112 -12.92 5.28 20.28
N ILE A 113 -12.15 4.20 20.34
CA ILE A 113 -11.32 3.73 19.22
C ILE A 113 -12.24 3.15 18.14
N THR A 114 -12.07 3.62 16.91
CA THR A 114 -12.79 3.18 15.72
C THR A 114 -11.90 2.34 14.81
N PHE A 115 -12.49 1.64 13.84
CA PHE A 115 -11.71 0.91 12.82
C PHE A 115 -10.76 1.82 12.03
N GLU A 116 -11.13 3.09 11.82
CA GLU A 116 -10.27 4.06 11.14
C GLU A 116 -9.00 4.40 11.93
N ASP A 117 -9.03 4.23 13.26
CA ASP A 117 -7.85 4.43 14.11
C ASP A 117 -6.89 3.22 14.05
N LEU A 118 -7.32 2.09 13.48
CA LEU A 118 -6.53 0.85 13.33
C LEU A 118 -5.95 0.66 11.92
N LYS A 119 -6.24 1.61 11.02
CA LYS A 119 -5.79 1.62 9.62
C LYS A 119 -4.42 2.26 9.47
#